data_AF-A0A1B6HE72-F1
#
_entry.id   AF-A0A1B6HE72-F1
#
_cell.length_a   1.000
_cell.length_b   1.000
_cell.length_c   1.000
_cell.angle_alpha   90.00
_cell.angle_beta   90.00
_cell.angle_gamma   90.00
#
_symmetry.space_group_name_H-M   'P 1'
#
loop_
_entity.id
_entity.type
_entity.pdbx_description
1 polymer ?
#
loop_
_entity_poly.entity_id
_entity_poly.type
_entity_poly.pdbx_seq_one_letter_code
_entity_poly.pdbx_strand_id
1 'polypeptide(L)'
;ERLCRKQQSRARTVSSLSVISDVPRLPTAATMAADVQVTPRKCRLDENECVSLLDILISFNAPINEEHAWALCYQCAKCFKNALQQDRGSCKVVTELEQILLHRDGYVHANTIFAGGGISNNAGGSRLPGPPEHKVVAGLGLVVFKALDFGLDEEEERHLHPELDKLIQDM
;
A
#
# COMPACT_ATOMS: atom_id res chain seq x y z
N GLU A 1 0.31 0.95 -24.01
CA GLU A 1 0.05 1.77 -22.80
C GLU A 1 -0.80 0.95 -21.83
N ARG A 2 -0.29 0.33 -20.73
CA ARG A 2 -1.10 -0.59 -19.86
C ARG A 2 -2.09 0.07 -18.88
N LEU A 3 -1.99 1.30 -18.37
CA LEU A 3 -1.21 2.51 -18.69
C LEU A 3 0.27 2.46 -18.28
N CYS A 4 1.14 3.07 -19.08
CA CYS A 4 2.60 3.02 -18.88
C CYS A 4 3.03 1.55 -18.70
N ARG A 5 3.83 1.23 -17.67
CA ARG A 5 3.84 -0.09 -17.03
C ARG A 5 2.59 -0.25 -16.14
N LYS A 6 2.39 0.63 -15.12
CA LYS A 6 1.24 0.58 -14.18
C LYS A 6 0.50 1.96 -13.87
N GLN A 7 1.12 3.18 -13.78
CA GLN A 7 0.40 4.51 -13.69
C GLN A 7 1.05 5.80 -14.29
N GLN A 8 2.38 6.02 -14.23
CA GLN A 8 3.00 7.33 -14.53
C GLN A 8 3.95 7.34 -15.77
N SER A 9 3.42 7.47 -17.00
CA SER A 9 4.21 7.94 -18.18
C SER A 9 4.32 9.48 -18.20
N ARG A 10 4.19 10.11 -17.03
CA ARG A 10 3.52 11.41 -16.88
C ARG A 10 4.26 12.39 -15.98
N ALA A 11 5.58 12.24 -15.90
CA ALA A 11 6.48 13.30 -15.51
C ALA A 11 7.75 13.20 -16.36
N ARG A 12 8.14 14.32 -17.00
CA ARG A 12 9.37 14.53 -17.78
C ARG A 12 9.44 13.89 -19.20
N THR A 13 8.94 14.64 -20.19
CA THR A 13 9.76 14.97 -21.39
C THR A 13 9.47 16.39 -21.85
N VAL A 14 10.35 17.33 -21.50
CA VAL A 14 10.62 18.52 -22.31
C VAL A 14 12.14 18.56 -22.47
N SER A 15 12.62 18.16 -23.63
CA SER A 15 14.05 18.19 -23.97
C SER A 15 14.37 19.44 -24.78
N SER A 16 15.34 20.23 -24.30
CA SER A 16 16.36 20.89 -25.13
C SER A 16 17.38 21.53 -24.19
N LEU A 17 18.51 20.86 -23.93
CA LEU A 17 19.80 21.06 -24.62
C LEU A 17 20.42 22.45 -24.38
N SER A 18 21.50 22.44 -23.61
CA SER A 18 22.65 23.31 -23.81
C SER A 18 23.91 22.54 -23.41
N VAL A 19 24.82 22.40 -24.36
CA VAL A 19 26.14 21.79 -24.17
C VAL A 19 27.02 22.73 -23.36
N ILE A 20 27.89 22.19 -22.49
CA ILE A 20 29.30 22.61 -22.35
C ILE A 20 30.06 21.56 -21.53
N SER A 21 31.30 21.33 -21.93
CA SER A 21 32.29 20.44 -21.34
C SER A 21 32.71 20.84 -19.93
N ASP A 22 32.99 19.85 -19.07
CA ASP A 22 34.35 19.70 -18.52
C ASP A 22 34.59 18.30 -17.94
N VAL A 23 35.83 17.81 -18.02
CA VAL A 23 36.23 16.48 -17.51
C VAL A 23 37.25 16.63 -16.40
N PRO A 24 36.91 16.22 -15.16
CA PRO A 24 37.90 15.85 -14.15
C PRO A 24 37.95 14.33 -13.93
N ARG A 25 39.12 13.85 -13.50
CA ARG A 25 39.46 12.43 -13.37
C ARG A 25 38.67 11.64 -12.32
N LEU A 26 38.53 10.35 -12.65
CA LEU A 26 38.17 9.21 -11.82
C LEU A 26 38.81 9.20 -10.40
N PRO A 27 38.04 8.87 -9.35
CA PRO A 27 38.50 8.07 -8.22
C PRO A 27 38.04 6.60 -8.36
N THR A 28 38.91 5.68 -7.93
CA THR A 28 38.75 4.23 -8.05
C THR A 28 37.70 3.63 -7.11
N ALA A 29 37.04 2.57 -7.60
CA ALA A 29 36.48 1.40 -6.90
C ALA A 29 35.84 1.56 -5.49
N ALA A 30 34.63 1.00 -5.37
CA ALA A 30 33.85 0.80 -4.14
C ALA A 30 33.31 2.08 -3.48
N THR A 31 32.07 2.44 -3.81
CA THR A 31 31.25 3.34 -2.99
C THR A 31 29.84 2.79 -2.87
N MET A 32 29.64 2.09 -1.75
CA MET A 32 28.40 1.93 -0.99
C MET A 32 27.10 1.68 -1.78
N ALA A 33 26.61 0.45 -1.69
CA ALA A 33 25.16 0.25 -1.61
C ALA A 33 24.63 1.12 -0.45
N ALA A 34 23.60 1.92 -0.71
CA ALA A 34 23.01 2.76 0.32
C ALA A 34 22.19 1.86 1.27
N ASP A 35 22.77 1.53 2.42
CA ASP A 35 22.05 0.89 3.53
C ASP A 35 20.81 1.74 3.88
N VAL A 36 19.64 1.26 3.45
CA VAL A 36 18.39 1.67 4.06
C VAL A 36 18.49 1.23 5.52
N GLN A 37 18.64 2.18 6.43
CA GLN A 37 18.64 1.91 7.86
C GLN A 37 17.25 1.44 8.28
N VAL A 38 17.00 0.14 8.11
CA VAL A 38 15.86 -0.56 8.70
C VAL A 38 16.11 -0.61 10.20
N THR A 39 15.79 0.49 10.90
CA THR A 39 15.56 0.42 12.35
C THR A 39 14.44 -0.60 12.54
N PRO A 40 14.68 -1.75 13.19
CA PRO A 40 13.68 -2.81 13.25
C PRO A 40 12.47 -2.29 14.02
N ARG A 41 11.40 -1.95 13.29
CA ARG A 41 10.15 -1.55 13.91
C ARG A 41 9.67 -2.73 14.71
N LYS A 42 9.56 -2.50 16.02
CA LYS A 42 9.33 -3.55 16.99
C LYS A 42 7.92 -4.07 16.74
N CYS A 43 7.80 -5.21 16.04
CA CYS A 43 6.53 -5.85 15.72
C CYS A 43 5.78 -6.15 17.01
N ARG A 44 4.92 -5.21 17.39
CA ARG A 44 4.22 -5.14 18.67
C ARG A 44 2.83 -4.66 18.37
N LEU A 45 1.89 -5.28 19.05
CA LEU A 45 0.52 -4.83 19.02
C LEU A 45 0.39 -3.44 19.65
N ASP A 46 -0.47 -2.62 19.07
CA ASP A 46 -0.90 -1.33 19.62
C ASP A 46 -1.92 -1.51 20.76
N GLU A 47 -2.51 -0.41 21.23
CA GLU A 47 -3.54 -0.41 22.28
C GLU A 47 -4.84 -1.12 21.86
N ASN A 48 -5.06 -1.31 20.55
CA ASN A 48 -6.19 -2.03 19.96
C ASN A 48 -5.82 -3.47 19.61
N GLU A 49 -4.71 -4.00 20.13
CA GLU A 49 -4.20 -5.34 19.84
C GLU A 49 -3.94 -5.60 18.34
N CYS A 50 -3.61 -4.55 17.60
CA CYS A 50 -3.37 -4.54 16.16
C CYS A 50 -1.91 -4.25 15.77
N VAL A 51 -1.50 -4.69 14.58
CA VAL A 51 -0.21 -4.37 13.96
C VAL A 51 -0.43 -3.95 12.50
N SER A 52 0.44 -3.08 11.96
CA SER A 52 0.33 -2.67 10.55
C SER A 52 0.85 -3.74 9.59
N LEU A 53 0.29 -3.81 8.38
CA LEU A 53 0.76 -4.72 7.34
C LEU A 53 2.21 -4.41 6.93
N LEU A 54 2.65 -3.14 6.97
CA LEU A 54 4.06 -2.81 6.76
C LEU A 54 4.97 -3.40 7.85
N ASP A 55 4.61 -3.25 9.13
CA ASP A 55 5.45 -3.75 10.23
C ASP A 55 5.58 -5.27 10.19
N ILE A 56 4.54 -5.99 9.72
CA ILE A 56 4.59 -7.42 9.42
C ILE A 56 5.60 -7.69 8.29
N LEU A 57 5.45 -7.06 7.13
CA LEU A 57 6.31 -7.26 5.95
C LEU A 57 7.80 -7.00 6.26
N ILE A 58 8.09 -5.90 6.98
CA ILE A 58 9.45 -5.57 7.45
C ILE A 58 9.97 -6.64 8.43
N SER A 59 9.12 -7.14 9.35
CA SER A 59 9.57 -8.08 10.39
C SER A 59 9.81 -9.49 9.87
N PHE A 60 9.08 -9.92 8.84
CA PHE A 60 9.37 -11.16 8.12
C PHE A 60 10.44 -10.97 7.02
N ASN A 61 10.73 -9.72 6.63
CA ASN A 61 11.59 -9.35 5.50
C ASN A 61 11.24 -10.14 4.22
N ALA A 62 9.94 -10.26 3.95
CA ALA A 62 9.40 -11.09 2.88
C ALA A 62 8.03 -10.56 2.42
N PRO A 63 7.68 -10.68 1.14
CA PRO A 63 6.34 -10.39 0.65
C PRO A 63 5.33 -11.42 1.16
N ILE A 64 4.04 -11.08 1.07
CA ILE A 64 2.98 -12.06 1.35
C ILE A 64 2.97 -13.19 0.30
N ASN A 65 2.35 -14.32 0.63
CA ASN A 65 2.01 -15.36 -0.34
C ASN A 65 0.58 -15.15 -0.88
N GLU A 66 0.16 -15.98 -1.84
CA GLU A 66 -1.15 -15.84 -2.49
C GLU A 66 -2.31 -16.10 -1.53
N GLU A 67 -2.22 -17.10 -0.64
CA GLU A 67 -3.25 -17.38 0.38
C GLU A 67 -3.45 -16.19 1.35
N HIS A 68 -2.35 -15.53 1.73
CA HIS A 68 -2.38 -14.31 2.53
C HIS A 68 -3.01 -13.14 1.76
N ALA A 69 -2.77 -13.04 0.44
CA ALA A 69 -3.42 -12.05 -0.41
C ALA A 69 -4.94 -12.29 -0.50
N TRP A 70 -5.39 -13.52 -0.72
CA TRP A 70 -6.80 -13.90 -0.67
C TRP A 70 -7.45 -13.57 0.67
N ALA A 71 -6.79 -13.90 1.78
CA ALA A 71 -7.26 -13.58 3.13
C ALA A 71 -7.36 -12.07 3.38
N LEU A 72 -6.35 -11.29 2.95
CA LEU A 72 -6.35 -9.83 3.03
C LEU A 72 -7.48 -9.22 2.20
N CYS A 73 -7.65 -9.65 0.94
CA CYS A 73 -8.75 -9.23 0.09
C CYS A 73 -10.11 -9.45 0.77
N TYR A 74 -10.36 -10.66 1.29
CA TYR A 74 -11.61 -11.00 1.96
C TYR A 74 -11.86 -10.17 3.23
N GLN A 75 -10.89 -10.11 4.15
CA GLN A 75 -11.06 -9.41 5.43
C GLN A 75 -11.16 -7.89 5.24
N CYS A 76 -10.38 -7.31 4.31
CA CYS A 76 -10.48 -5.90 3.97
C CYS A 76 -11.84 -5.59 3.33
N ALA A 77 -12.27 -6.35 2.31
CA ALA A 77 -13.57 -6.14 1.67
C ALA A 77 -14.74 -6.24 2.67
N LYS A 78 -14.68 -7.22 3.59
CA LYS A 78 -15.65 -7.36 4.70
C LYS A 78 -15.65 -6.15 5.63
N CYS A 79 -14.47 -5.70 6.08
CA CYS A 79 -14.34 -4.51 6.93
C CYS A 79 -14.85 -3.24 6.21
N PHE A 80 -14.47 -3.06 4.95
CA PHE A 80 -14.75 -1.85 4.18
C PHE A 80 -16.23 -1.75 3.82
N LYS A 81 -16.86 -2.87 3.43
CA LYS A 81 -18.31 -2.95 3.23
C LYS A 81 -19.07 -2.53 4.49
N ASN A 82 -18.71 -3.07 5.65
CA ASN A 82 -19.36 -2.74 6.92
C ASN A 82 -19.18 -1.25 7.28
N ALA A 83 -17.96 -0.72 7.14
CA ALA A 83 -17.68 0.70 7.44
C ALA A 83 -18.40 1.66 6.48
N LEU A 84 -18.45 1.36 5.18
CA LEU A 84 -19.19 2.15 4.18
C LEU A 84 -20.70 2.10 4.41
N GLN A 85 -21.24 1.00 4.94
CA GLN A 85 -22.65 0.91 5.34
C GLN A 85 -22.94 1.68 6.63
N GLN A 86 -21.99 1.71 7.57
CA GLN A 86 -22.16 2.35 8.88
C GLN A 86 -21.98 3.87 8.83
N ASP A 87 -20.83 4.36 8.33
CA ASP A 87 -20.57 5.78 8.18
C ASP A 87 -19.59 6.08 7.03
N ARG A 88 -20.11 5.99 5.80
CA ARG A 88 -19.35 6.32 4.59
C ARG A 88 -18.65 7.68 4.65
N GLY A 89 -19.26 8.70 5.24
CA GLY A 89 -18.71 10.06 5.31
C GLY A 89 -17.41 10.16 6.11
N SER A 90 -17.18 9.20 7.02
CA SER A 90 -15.97 9.09 7.83
C SER A 90 -14.92 8.14 7.22
N CYS A 91 -15.19 7.52 6.06
CA CYS A 91 -14.25 6.61 5.38
C CYS A 91 -13.21 7.37 4.53
N LYS A 92 -11.99 6.82 4.44
CA LYS A 92 -10.93 7.19 3.49
C LYS A 92 -10.66 6.06 2.49
N VAL A 93 -9.97 6.38 1.39
CA VAL A 93 -9.34 5.35 0.55
C VAL A 93 -8.05 4.88 1.23
N VAL A 94 -7.79 3.58 1.20
CA VAL A 94 -6.58 2.95 1.73
C VAL A 94 -5.64 2.70 0.55
N THR A 95 -4.41 3.20 0.59
CA THR A 95 -3.43 3.08 -0.51
C THR A 95 -2.04 2.64 -0.07
N GLU A 96 -1.74 2.70 1.24
CA GLU A 96 -0.41 2.42 1.80
C GLU A 96 -0.44 1.25 2.80
N LEU A 97 0.68 0.54 2.94
CA LEU A 97 0.79 -0.69 3.73
C LEU A 97 0.64 -0.44 5.24
N GLU A 98 1.07 0.72 5.73
CA GLU A 98 0.95 1.16 7.12
C GLU A 98 -0.50 1.40 7.54
N GLN A 99 -1.40 1.58 6.57
CA GLN A 99 -2.80 1.91 6.82
C GLN A 99 -3.64 0.66 7.12
N ILE A 100 -3.25 -0.52 6.64
CA ILE A 100 -3.93 -1.78 6.97
C ILE A 100 -3.49 -2.24 8.36
N LEU A 101 -4.45 -2.28 9.28
CA LEU A 101 -4.27 -2.73 10.65
C LEU A 101 -4.90 -4.11 10.83
N LEU A 102 -4.09 -5.10 11.20
CA LEU A 102 -4.51 -6.48 11.46
C LEU A 102 -4.57 -6.74 12.96
N HIS A 103 -5.74 -7.15 13.44
CA HIS A 103 -5.95 -7.55 14.83
C HIS A 103 -5.34 -8.94 15.10
N ARG A 104 -4.93 -9.22 16.34
CA ARG A 104 -4.40 -10.54 16.73
C ARG A 104 -5.34 -11.73 16.44
N ASP A 105 -6.64 -11.46 16.35
CA ASP A 105 -7.68 -12.47 16.07
C ASP A 105 -7.93 -12.65 14.54
N GLY A 106 -7.09 -12.05 13.68
CA GLY A 106 -7.09 -12.28 12.24
C GLY A 106 -8.10 -11.46 11.42
N TYR A 107 -8.74 -10.45 12.01
CA TYR A 107 -9.61 -9.51 11.30
C TYR A 107 -8.92 -8.16 11.03
N VAL A 108 -9.37 -7.46 9.99
CA VAL A 108 -8.92 -6.10 9.67
C VAL A 108 -9.66 -5.10 10.57
N HIS A 109 -8.90 -4.26 11.27
CA HIS A 109 -9.46 -3.31 12.24
C HIS A 109 -10.07 -2.09 11.53
N ALA A 110 -11.20 -1.59 12.04
CA ALA A 110 -11.99 -0.54 11.38
C ALA A 110 -11.24 0.79 11.17
N ASN A 111 -10.24 1.07 12.02
CA ASN A 111 -9.35 2.23 11.88
C ASN A 111 -8.51 2.22 10.59
N THR A 112 -8.44 1.07 9.90
CA THR A 112 -7.87 0.96 8.55
C THR A 112 -8.55 1.93 7.58
N ILE A 113 -9.90 1.95 7.59
CA ILE A 113 -10.72 2.73 6.64
C ILE A 113 -11.28 4.03 7.23
N PHE A 114 -11.40 4.19 8.55
CA PHE A 114 -11.89 5.45 9.11
C PHE A 114 -10.82 6.57 9.15
N ALA A 115 -11.19 7.76 8.67
CA ALA A 115 -10.37 8.96 8.63
C ALA A 115 -10.33 9.65 10.00
N GLY A 116 -9.59 9.05 10.96
CA GLY A 116 -9.43 9.63 12.30
C GLY A 116 -9.38 8.64 13.47
N GLY A 117 -9.31 7.33 13.20
CA GLY A 117 -9.08 6.34 14.26
C GLY A 117 -10.33 5.90 15.05
N GLY A 118 -11.53 6.09 14.49
CA GLY A 118 -12.76 5.52 15.04
C GLY A 118 -14.03 6.16 14.50
N ILE A 119 -15.19 5.69 14.97
CA ILE A 119 -16.49 6.30 14.71
C ILE A 119 -16.57 7.59 15.54
N SER A 120 -16.25 8.73 14.94
CA SER A 120 -16.35 10.01 15.63
C SER A 120 -17.82 10.39 15.82
N ASN A 121 -18.32 10.34 17.06
CA ASN A 121 -19.68 10.80 17.45
C ASN A 121 -19.88 12.32 17.33
N ASN A 122 -19.02 13.04 16.60
CA ASN A 122 -19.10 14.48 16.41
C ASN A 122 -20.17 14.86 15.38
N ALA A 123 -21.42 14.88 15.85
CA ALA A 123 -22.52 15.56 15.19
C ALA A 123 -22.24 17.08 15.14
N GLY A 124 -21.64 17.55 14.04
CA GLY A 124 -21.39 18.99 13.83
C GLY A 124 -20.44 19.34 12.68
N GLY A 125 -19.54 18.43 12.29
CA GLY A 125 -18.71 18.63 11.11
C GLY A 125 -19.50 18.45 9.80
N SER A 126 -19.23 19.30 8.79
CA SER A 126 -19.77 19.13 7.44
C SER A 126 -19.39 17.74 6.91
N ARG A 127 -20.37 16.83 6.81
CA ARG A 127 -20.18 15.46 6.34
C ARG A 127 -19.83 15.51 4.85
N LEU A 128 -18.53 15.51 4.55
CA LEU A 128 -18.04 15.34 3.18
C LEU A 128 -18.59 14.01 2.61
N PRO A 129 -18.93 13.97 1.31
CA PRO A 129 -19.32 12.72 0.67
C PRO A 129 -18.14 11.77 0.69
N GLY A 130 -18.28 10.65 1.41
CA GLY A 130 -17.24 9.64 1.52
C GLY A 130 -16.86 9.00 0.18
N PRO A 131 -15.71 8.31 0.11
CA PRO A 131 -15.15 7.78 -1.12
C PRO A 131 -16.15 6.88 -1.85
N PRO A 132 -16.18 6.90 -3.20
CA PRO A 132 -16.96 5.95 -3.97
C PRO A 132 -16.34 4.55 -3.83
N GLU A 133 -17.19 3.53 -3.83
CA GLU A 133 -16.80 2.14 -3.57
C GLU A 133 -15.64 1.66 -4.47
N HIS A 134 -15.72 1.92 -5.78
CA HIS A 134 -14.65 1.57 -6.73
C HIS A 134 -13.28 2.19 -6.40
N LYS A 135 -13.21 3.34 -5.69
CA LYS A 135 -11.92 3.90 -5.23
C LYS A 135 -11.38 3.17 -4.01
N VAL A 136 -12.26 2.69 -3.14
CA VAL A 136 -11.88 1.87 -1.98
C VAL A 136 -11.39 0.50 -2.44
N VAL A 137 -12.04 -0.10 -3.44
CA VAL A 137 -11.63 -1.37 -4.05
C VAL A 137 -10.29 -1.24 -4.80
N ALA A 138 -10.15 -0.25 -5.70
CA ALA A 138 -8.87 -0.01 -6.39
C ALA A 138 -7.71 0.34 -5.43
N GLY A 139 -8.02 1.01 -4.31
CA GLY A 139 -7.06 1.24 -3.23
C GLY A 139 -6.58 -0.06 -2.58
N LEU A 140 -7.51 -0.97 -2.27
CA LEU A 140 -7.19 -2.31 -1.76
C LEU A 140 -6.32 -3.10 -2.75
N GLY A 141 -6.68 -3.11 -4.04
CA GLY A 141 -5.90 -3.77 -5.09
C GLY A 141 -4.45 -3.27 -5.14
N LEU A 142 -4.24 -1.95 -5.04
CA LEU A 142 -2.91 -1.35 -4.96
C LEU A 142 -2.13 -1.79 -3.72
N VAL A 143 -2.77 -1.92 -2.55
CA VAL A 143 -2.09 -2.34 -1.31
C VAL A 143 -1.73 -3.84 -1.35
N VAL A 144 -2.63 -4.68 -1.88
CA VAL A 144 -2.37 -6.12 -2.07
C VAL A 144 -1.23 -6.34 -3.06
N PHE A 145 -1.22 -5.59 -4.18
CA PHE A 145 -0.12 -5.58 -5.14
C PHE A 145 1.21 -5.18 -4.47
N LYS A 146 1.25 -4.05 -3.74
CA LYS A 146 2.44 -3.60 -2.97
C LYS A 146 2.93 -4.64 -1.95
N ALA A 147 2.04 -5.44 -1.38
CA ALA A 147 2.40 -6.47 -0.39
C ALA A 147 2.94 -7.76 -1.04
N LEU A 148 2.49 -8.09 -2.27
CA LEU A 148 2.98 -9.23 -3.06
C LEU A 148 4.34 -8.96 -3.70
N ASP A 149 4.60 -7.70 -4.07
CA ASP A 149 5.86 -7.23 -4.67
C ASP A 149 6.85 -6.65 -3.62
N PHE A 150 6.54 -6.76 -2.32
CA PHE A 150 7.39 -6.22 -1.27
C PHE A 150 8.79 -6.85 -1.29
N GLY A 151 9.81 -6.02 -1.52
CA GLY A 151 11.21 -6.45 -1.57
C GLY A 151 11.67 -7.02 -2.92
N LEU A 152 10.86 -6.93 -3.98
CA LEU A 152 11.29 -7.20 -5.35
C LEU A 152 11.90 -5.95 -6.00
N ASP A 153 12.88 -6.17 -6.89
CA ASP A 153 13.46 -5.11 -7.72
C ASP A 153 12.55 -4.73 -8.89
N GLU A 154 12.71 -3.52 -9.45
CA GLU A 154 11.84 -3.02 -10.53
C GLU A 154 11.91 -3.88 -11.81
N GLU A 155 12.92 -4.72 -11.99
CA GLU A 155 13.08 -5.61 -13.15
C GLU A 155 12.48 -7.02 -12.93
N GLU A 156 12.17 -7.39 -11.69
CA GLU A 156 11.59 -8.70 -11.35
C GLU A 156 10.06 -8.63 -11.36
N GLU A 157 9.39 -9.62 -11.97
CA GLU A 157 7.93 -9.73 -11.95
C GLU A 157 7.48 -11.05 -11.32
N ARG A 158 6.67 -10.94 -10.27
CA ARG A 158 6.11 -12.09 -9.58
C ARG A 158 5.05 -12.76 -10.44
N HIS A 159 5.23 -14.06 -10.69
CA HIS A 159 4.23 -14.88 -11.34
C HIS A 159 3.20 -15.32 -10.30
N LEU A 160 1.96 -14.84 -10.43
CA LEU A 160 0.81 -15.17 -9.58
C LEU A 160 -0.09 -16.21 -10.24
N HIS A 161 -0.96 -16.87 -9.48
CA HIS A 161 -2.03 -17.68 -10.05
C HIS A 161 -2.96 -16.80 -10.91
N PRO A 162 -3.41 -17.24 -12.11
CA PRO A 162 -4.20 -16.41 -13.02
C PRO A 162 -5.48 -15.82 -12.42
N GLU A 163 -6.08 -16.49 -11.44
CA GLU A 163 -7.27 -16.02 -10.74
C GLU A 163 -6.99 -14.86 -9.77
N LEU A 164 -5.81 -14.85 -9.14
CA LEU A 164 -5.40 -13.77 -8.24
C LEU A 164 -4.93 -12.54 -9.02
N ASP A 165 -4.14 -12.73 -10.09
CA ASP A 165 -3.75 -11.65 -11.00
C ASP A 165 -5.00 -10.97 -11.60
N LYS A 166 -5.95 -11.78 -12.09
CA LYS A 166 -7.23 -11.25 -12.58
C LYS A 166 -8.01 -10.51 -11.49
N LEU A 167 -8.10 -11.04 -10.26
CA LEU A 167 -8.77 -10.33 -9.17
C LEU A 167 -8.15 -8.95 -8.94
N ILE A 168 -6.82 -8.86 -8.84
CA ILE A 168 -6.11 -7.60 -8.58
C ILE A 168 -6.27 -6.63 -9.78
N GLN A 169 -6.34 -7.14 -11.01
CA GLN A 169 -6.61 -6.33 -12.20
C GLN A 169 -8.05 -5.78 -12.26
N ASP A 170 -9.03 -6.52 -11.74
CA ASP A 170 -10.46 -6.15 -11.75
C ASP A 170 -10.85 -5.22 -10.56
N MET A 171 -9.91 -4.87 -9.66
CA MET A 171 -10.10 -3.98 -8.49
C MET A 171 -9.97 -2.48 -8.78
#